data_AF-A0A699ZZD4-F1
#
_entry.id   AF-A0A699ZZD4-F1
#
_cell.length_a   1.000
_cell.length_b   1.000
_cell.length_c   1.000
_cell.angle_alpha   90.00
_cell.angle_beta   90.00
_cell.angle_gamma   90.00
#
_symmetry.space_group_name_H-M   'P 1'
#
loop_
_entity.id
_entity.type
_entity.pdbx_description
1 polymer ?
#
loop_
_entity_poly.entity_id
_entity_poly.type
_entity_poly.pdbx_seq_one_letter_code
_entity_poly.pdbx_strand_id
1 'polypeptide(L)'
;MSSLAAARADNFYYAPDFDPDKHGTLNKFSMRHHCGCIITIQSDPKHCDYIVVEGAKKKVEGVQSAAEAGVIELTDDAEKERLLKDPIYRVEAGEASRKRARSAAEEVADLLEDAQAKHADPYAVNRVLRAKLRAVKQEEAALDAEHKALNLAEEVRLLPSSEADATAASLAFFAHATGCGYTAGTSAH
;
A
#
# COMPACT_ATOMS: atom_id res chain seq x y z
N MET A 1 15.82 9.26 -60.09
CA MET A 1 14.67 8.47 -59.60
C MET A 1 15.21 7.21 -58.93
N SER A 2 14.71 6.91 -57.73
CA SER A 2 14.99 5.73 -56.88
C SER A 2 16.29 5.81 -56.06
N SER A 3 16.32 6.52 -54.93
CA SER A 3 15.85 6.18 -53.56
C SER A 3 16.71 5.11 -52.86
N LEU A 4 17.64 5.60 -52.04
CA LEU A 4 18.35 4.85 -51.00
C LEU A 4 17.33 4.28 -50.00
N ALA A 5 16.96 3.01 -50.17
CA ALA A 5 16.28 2.27 -49.12
C ALA A 5 17.35 1.80 -48.11
N ALA A 6 17.36 2.47 -46.96
CA ALA A 6 18.18 2.12 -45.82
C ALA A 6 17.94 0.66 -45.41
N ALA A 7 18.95 -0.19 -45.60
CA ALA A 7 19.01 -1.50 -44.95
C ALA A 7 19.17 -1.28 -43.45
N ARG A 8 18.03 -1.16 -42.75
CA ARG A 8 17.99 -1.42 -41.30
C ARG A 8 18.28 -2.91 -41.14
N ALA A 9 19.48 -3.19 -40.66
CA ALA A 9 19.96 -4.53 -40.40
C ALA A 9 19.21 -5.14 -39.21
N ASP A 10 18.07 -5.77 -39.48
CA ASP A 10 17.63 -6.87 -38.65
C ASP A 10 18.46 -8.06 -39.12
N ASN A 11 19.46 -8.44 -38.31
CA ASN A 11 20.54 -9.37 -38.63
C ASN A 11 20.06 -10.82 -38.84
N PHE A 12 19.08 -11.04 -39.71
CA PHE A 12 18.60 -12.35 -40.13
C PHE A 12 19.41 -12.76 -41.37
N TYR A 13 20.37 -13.66 -41.16
CA TYR A 13 21.12 -14.26 -42.25
C TYR A 13 20.22 -15.23 -43.02
N TYR A 14 19.81 -14.85 -44.22
CA TYR A 14 19.21 -15.76 -45.20
C TYR A 14 20.29 -16.27 -46.14
N ALA A 15 20.21 -17.54 -46.52
CA ALA A 15 21.12 -18.11 -47.51
C ALA A 15 20.98 -17.37 -48.86
N PRO A 16 22.04 -17.31 -49.69
CA PRO A 16 22.02 -16.59 -50.97
C PRO A 16 20.92 -17.04 -51.96
N ASP A 17 20.36 -18.23 -51.74
CA ASP A 17 19.40 -18.89 -52.62
C ASP A 17 17.94 -18.68 -52.15
N PHE A 18 17.72 -17.82 -51.14
CA PHE A 18 16.43 -17.65 -50.49
C PHE A 18 15.52 -16.66 -51.24
N ASP A 19 14.56 -17.21 -52.01
CA ASP A 19 13.43 -16.48 -52.60
C ASP A 19 12.16 -16.60 -51.71
N PRO A 20 11.59 -15.49 -51.18
CA PRO A 20 10.44 -15.54 -50.26
C PRO A 20 9.15 -16.12 -50.89
N ASP A 21 8.97 -15.96 -52.19
CA ASP A 21 7.81 -16.48 -52.94
C ASP A 21 7.93 -17.98 -53.25
N LYS A 22 9.15 -18.52 -53.31
CA LYS A 22 9.43 -19.93 -53.61
C LYS A 22 9.64 -20.76 -52.35
N HIS A 23 10.23 -20.17 -51.31
CA HIS A 23 10.67 -20.89 -50.11
C HIS A 23 9.73 -20.75 -48.92
N GLY A 24 8.64 -19.97 -49.03
CA GLY A 24 7.59 -19.88 -48.02
C GLY A 24 8.14 -19.72 -46.61
N THR A 25 8.43 -18.49 -46.20
CA THR A 25 9.35 -18.10 -45.09
C THR A 25 9.06 -18.62 -43.68
N LEU A 26 8.19 -19.61 -43.48
CA LEU A 26 7.80 -20.11 -42.16
C LEU A 26 8.15 -21.58 -42.02
N ASN A 27 9.18 -21.84 -41.21
CA ASN A 27 9.42 -23.19 -40.69
C ASN A 27 8.25 -23.58 -39.79
N LYS A 28 7.64 -24.73 -40.10
CA LYS A 28 6.60 -25.38 -39.30
C LYS A 28 7.19 -26.57 -38.57
N PHE A 29 7.03 -26.59 -37.26
CA PHE A 29 7.45 -27.68 -36.40
C PHE A 29 6.22 -28.37 -35.82
N SER A 30 6.17 -29.70 -35.91
CA SER A 30 5.10 -30.51 -35.33
C SER A 30 5.64 -31.37 -34.21
N MET A 31 4.91 -31.44 -33.09
CA MET A 31 5.24 -32.28 -31.94
C MET A 31 4.01 -33.05 -31.46
N ARG A 32 4.20 -34.27 -30.96
CA ARG A 32 3.11 -35.07 -30.39
C ARG A 32 3.01 -34.83 -28.89
N HIS A 33 1.80 -34.54 -28.43
CA HIS A 33 1.47 -34.44 -27.02
C HIS A 33 1.07 -35.81 -26.46
N HIS A 34 1.16 -36.00 -25.13
CA HIS A 34 0.82 -37.27 -24.47
C HIS A 34 -0.66 -37.67 -24.63
N CYS A 35 -1.54 -36.73 -24.99
CA CYS A 35 -2.95 -37.01 -25.31
C CYS A 35 -3.17 -37.50 -26.76
N GLY A 36 -2.11 -37.67 -27.56
CA GLY A 36 -2.18 -38.12 -28.95
C GLY A 36 -2.40 -36.99 -29.98
N CYS A 37 -2.73 -35.77 -29.54
CA CYS A 37 -2.84 -34.61 -30.42
C CYS A 37 -1.48 -34.14 -30.96
N ILE A 38 -1.47 -33.58 -32.18
CA ILE A 38 -0.30 -32.95 -32.80
C ILE A 38 -0.40 -31.44 -32.57
N ILE A 39 0.66 -30.85 -32.04
CA ILE A 39 0.80 -29.41 -31.87
C ILE A 39 1.70 -28.89 -32.99
N THR A 40 1.20 -27.94 -33.77
CA THR A 40 1.92 -27.33 -34.89
C THR A 40 2.29 -25.90 -34.51
N ILE A 41 3.58 -25.60 -34.49
CA ILE A 41 4.13 -24.27 -34.18
C ILE A 41 4.84 -23.73 -35.42
N GLN A 42 4.71 -22.43 -35.65
CA GLN A 42 5.24 -21.74 -36.80
C GLN A 42 6.07 -20.54 -36.35
N SER A 43 7.21 -20.31 -37.01
CA SER A 43 8.17 -19.26 -36.66
C SER A 43 7.82 -17.94 -37.35
N ASP A 44 7.59 -16.87 -36.59
CA ASP A 44 7.26 -15.55 -37.13
C ASP A 44 8.51 -14.65 -37.20
N PRO A 45 9.07 -14.39 -38.41
CA PRO A 45 10.29 -13.59 -38.54
C PRO A 45 10.09 -12.10 -38.24
N LYS A 46 8.85 -11.59 -38.32
CA LYS A 46 8.53 -10.17 -38.07
C LYS A 46 8.51 -9.79 -36.59
N HIS A 47 8.05 -10.71 -35.75
CA HIS A 47 7.86 -10.48 -34.31
C HIS A 47 8.89 -11.24 -33.45
N CYS A 48 9.83 -11.95 -34.10
CA CYS A 48 10.81 -12.82 -33.44
C CYS A 48 10.16 -13.85 -32.49
N ASP A 49 8.97 -14.31 -32.82
CA ASP A 49 8.09 -15.08 -31.93
C ASP A 49 7.63 -16.39 -32.58
N TYR A 50 7.07 -17.29 -31.77
CA TYR A 50 6.42 -18.51 -32.25
C TYR A 50 4.90 -18.41 -32.14
N ILE A 51 4.21 -18.71 -33.24
CA ILE A 51 2.75 -18.82 -33.31
C ILE A 51 2.33 -20.28 -33.25
N VAL A 52 1.39 -20.59 -32.37
CA VAL A 52 0.74 -21.90 -32.34
C VAL A 52 -0.39 -21.91 -33.37
N VAL A 53 -0.31 -22.79 -34.35
CA VAL A 53 -1.27 -22.92 -35.46
C VAL A 53 -2.34 -23.94 -35.12
N GLU A 54 -1.94 -25.08 -34.55
CA GLU A 54 -2.85 -26.20 -34.27
C GLU A 54 -2.50 -26.87 -32.94
N GLY A 55 -3.52 -27.43 -32.27
CA GLY A 55 -3.35 -28.39 -31.18
C GLY A 55 -3.03 -27.82 -29.79
N ALA A 56 -2.72 -26.53 -29.66
CA ALA A 56 -2.52 -25.88 -28.37
C ALA A 56 -2.91 -24.38 -28.39
N LYS A 57 -2.99 -23.78 -27.21
CA LYS A 57 -3.12 -22.33 -27.02
C LYS A 57 -1.91 -21.83 -26.23
N LYS A 58 -1.34 -20.69 -26.61
CA LYS A 58 -0.24 -20.04 -25.87
C LYS A 58 -0.77 -19.63 -24.49
N LYS A 59 -0.10 -20.07 -23.42
CA LYS A 59 -0.40 -19.61 -22.06
C LYS A 59 0.02 -18.14 -21.95
N VAL A 60 -0.90 -17.27 -21.52
CA VAL A 60 -0.64 -15.85 -21.32
C VAL A 60 -0.32 -15.65 -19.84
N GLU A 61 0.93 -15.30 -19.52
CA GLU A 61 1.38 -15.05 -18.13
C GLU A 61 1.39 -13.56 -17.78
N GLY A 62 1.03 -12.69 -18.72
CA GLY A 62 0.86 -11.25 -18.51
C GLY A 62 -0.61 -10.86 -18.45
N VAL A 63 -0.95 -9.87 -17.64
CA VAL A 63 -2.28 -9.28 -17.64
C VAL A 63 -2.46 -8.53 -18.97
N GLN A 64 -3.51 -8.85 -19.73
CA GLN A 64 -3.66 -8.36 -21.10
C GLN A 64 -4.09 -6.88 -21.14
N SER A 65 -4.57 -6.35 -20.02
CA SER A 65 -4.98 -4.95 -19.88
C SER A 65 -4.70 -4.41 -18.47
N ALA A 66 -4.50 -3.10 -18.36
CA ALA A 66 -4.36 -2.43 -17.06
C ALA A 66 -5.60 -2.63 -16.17
N ALA A 67 -6.79 -2.65 -16.79
CA ALA A 67 -8.08 -2.93 -16.14
C ALA A 67 -8.13 -4.29 -15.44
N GLU A 68 -7.65 -5.36 -16.10
CA GLU A 68 -7.62 -6.71 -15.51
C GLU A 68 -6.56 -6.84 -14.40
N ALA A 69 -5.53 -5.99 -14.41
CA ALA A 69 -4.43 -6.02 -13.43
C ALA A 69 -4.77 -5.27 -12.13
N GLY A 70 -5.92 -4.57 -12.07
CA GLY A 70 -6.24 -3.65 -10.99
C GLY A 70 -5.27 -2.44 -10.93
N VAL A 71 -4.57 -2.16 -12.04
CA VAL A 71 -3.65 -1.03 -12.16
C VAL A 71 -4.44 0.16 -12.71
N ILE A 72 -4.18 1.35 -12.16
CA ILE A 72 -4.80 2.61 -12.61
C ILE A 72 -4.58 2.75 -14.12
N GLU A 73 -5.67 2.85 -14.90
CA GLU A 73 -5.57 3.11 -16.33
C GLU A 73 -4.90 4.47 -16.57
N LEU A 74 -3.98 4.52 -17.53
CA LEU A 74 -3.35 5.79 -17.91
C LEU A 74 -4.43 6.78 -18.38
N THR A 75 -4.26 8.04 -17.96
CA THR A 75 -4.93 9.28 -18.40
C THR A 75 -5.64 9.17 -19.76
N ASP A 76 -6.82 9.79 -19.90
CA ASP A 76 -7.59 9.79 -21.14
C ASP A 76 -6.72 10.04 -22.38
N ASP A 77 -7.06 9.45 -23.52
CA ASP A 77 -6.24 9.58 -24.73
C ASP A 77 -6.04 11.04 -25.15
N ALA A 78 -7.02 11.90 -24.87
CA ALA A 78 -6.91 13.34 -25.02
C ALA A 78 -5.84 13.98 -24.10
N GLU A 79 -5.72 13.52 -22.86
CA GLU A 79 -4.70 13.98 -21.91
C GLU A 79 -3.30 13.48 -22.31
N LYS A 80 -3.19 12.23 -22.78
CA LYS A 80 -1.93 11.70 -23.34
C LYS A 80 -1.45 12.54 -24.52
N GLU A 81 -2.35 12.90 -25.43
CA GLU A 81 -2.01 13.77 -26.56
C GLU A 81 -1.55 15.16 -26.10
N ARG A 82 -2.19 15.75 -25.08
CA ARG A 82 -1.76 17.04 -24.51
C ARG A 82 -0.38 16.95 -23.87
N LEU A 83 -0.12 15.87 -23.12
CA LEU A 83 1.20 15.62 -22.52
C LEU A 83 2.31 15.40 -23.57
N LEU A 84 1.97 14.87 -24.75
CA LEU A 84 2.90 14.65 -25.86
C LEU A 84 3.17 15.93 -26.65
N LYS A 85 2.13 16.75 -26.89
CA LYS A 85 2.21 17.95 -27.72
C LYS A 85 2.79 19.14 -26.95
N ASP A 86 2.41 19.31 -25.67
CA ASP A 86 2.75 20.50 -24.89
C ASP A 86 3.82 20.20 -23.83
N PRO A 87 5.08 20.63 -24.04
CA PRO A 87 6.17 20.33 -23.10
C PRO A 87 6.00 21.02 -21.74
N ILE A 88 5.35 22.19 -21.70
CA ILE A 88 5.08 22.93 -20.45
C ILE A 88 4.05 22.17 -19.60
N TYR A 89 2.94 21.74 -20.21
CA TYR A 89 1.89 20.97 -19.53
C TYR A 89 2.42 19.68 -18.89
N ARG A 90 3.33 18.97 -19.58
CA ARG A 90 3.99 17.77 -19.05
C ARG A 90 4.81 18.04 -17.79
N VAL A 91 5.47 19.20 -17.72
CA VAL A 91 6.25 19.58 -16.54
C VAL A 91 5.32 19.89 -15.37
N GLU A 92 4.31 20.72 -15.60
CA GLU A 92 3.34 21.16 -14.59
C GLU A 92 2.55 19.98 -14.00
N ALA A 93 2.08 19.06 -14.85
CA ALA A 93 1.40 17.84 -14.41
C ALA A 93 2.27 16.98 -13.49
N GLY A 94 3.60 16.99 -13.69
CA GLY A 94 4.55 16.25 -12.86
C GLY A 94 4.94 16.95 -11.55
N GLU A 95 4.71 18.26 -11.41
CA GLU A 95 5.20 19.03 -10.26
C GLU A 95 4.54 18.63 -8.94
N ALA A 96 3.22 18.40 -8.94
CA ALA A 96 2.51 18.01 -7.72
C ALA A 96 3.03 16.69 -7.14
N SER A 97 3.32 15.72 -8.00
CA SER A 97 3.91 14.44 -7.58
C SER A 97 5.36 14.61 -7.13
N ARG A 98 6.15 15.46 -7.79
CA ARG A 98 7.53 15.78 -7.35
C ARG A 98 7.56 16.50 -6.01
N LYS A 99 6.65 17.45 -5.76
CA LYS A 99 6.54 18.15 -4.47
C LYS A 99 6.18 17.19 -3.34
N ARG A 100 5.18 16.33 -3.56
CA ARG A 100 4.82 15.26 -2.61
C ARG A 100 5.97 14.30 -2.33
N ALA A 101 6.71 13.90 -3.38
CA ALA A 101 7.87 13.03 -3.22
C ALA A 101 9.00 13.70 -2.43
N ARG A 102 9.22 15.00 -2.61
CA ARG A 102 10.21 15.76 -1.84
C ARG A 102 9.83 15.91 -0.38
N SER A 103 8.60 16.35 -0.08
CA SER A 103 8.14 16.49 1.30
C SER A 103 8.14 15.15 2.03
N ALA A 104 7.69 14.07 1.36
CA ALA A 104 7.76 12.73 1.94
C ALA A 104 9.21 12.26 2.19
N ALA A 105 10.16 12.64 1.32
CA ALA A 105 11.57 12.31 1.55
C ALA A 105 12.16 13.04 2.76
N GLU A 106 11.78 14.30 2.97
CA GLU A 106 12.15 15.08 4.17
C GLU A 106 11.55 14.45 5.44
N GLU A 107 10.25 14.14 5.43
CA GLU A 107 9.59 13.45 6.54
C GLU A 107 10.25 12.10 6.88
N VAL A 108 10.64 11.33 5.87
CA VAL A 108 11.34 10.05 6.07
C VAL A 108 12.74 10.26 6.66
N ALA A 109 13.45 11.32 6.25
CA ALA A 109 14.75 11.65 6.81
C ALA A 109 14.63 12.00 8.30
N ASP A 110 13.67 12.84 8.67
CA ASP A 110 13.42 13.22 10.06
C ASP A 110 13.09 11.99 10.91
N LEU A 111 12.20 11.11 10.44
CA LEU A 111 11.86 9.87 11.12
C LEU A 111 13.06 8.92 11.29
N LEU A 112 13.95 8.89 10.31
CA LEU A 112 15.17 8.08 10.37
C LEU A 112 16.14 8.61 11.43
N GLU A 113 16.36 9.92 11.48
CA GLU A 113 17.20 10.55 12.51
C GLU A 113 16.64 10.28 13.92
N ASP A 114 15.33 10.42 14.08
CA ASP A 114 14.60 10.14 15.31
C ASP A 114 14.74 8.68 15.75
N ALA A 115 14.62 7.75 14.80
CA ALA A 115 14.80 6.32 15.06
C ALA A 115 16.25 6.02 15.47
N GLN A 116 17.23 6.55 14.73
CA GLN A 116 18.65 6.37 15.05
C GLN A 116 19.00 6.92 16.44
N ALA A 117 18.48 8.09 16.81
CA ALA A 117 18.67 8.66 18.14
C ALA A 117 18.09 7.78 19.26
N LYS A 118 16.86 7.27 19.07
CA LYS A 118 16.21 6.34 20.01
C LYS A 118 16.95 5.00 20.12
N HIS A 119 17.60 4.56 19.04
CA HIS A 119 18.32 3.29 18.97
C HIS A 119 19.83 3.40 19.23
N ALA A 120 20.37 4.61 19.45
CA ALA A 120 21.80 4.82 19.73
C ALA A 120 22.25 4.14 21.04
N ASP A 121 21.41 4.20 22.08
CA ASP A 121 21.61 3.44 23.33
C ASP A 121 20.29 2.78 23.79
N PRO A 122 19.99 1.55 23.31
CA PRO A 122 18.75 0.87 23.66
C PRO A 122 18.70 0.50 25.16
N TYR A 123 19.85 0.34 25.82
CA TYR A 123 19.88 -0.04 27.23
C TYR A 123 19.49 1.14 28.13
N ALA A 124 20.05 2.33 27.90
CA ALA A 124 19.70 3.52 28.67
C ALA A 124 18.21 3.87 28.54
N VAL A 125 17.65 3.82 27.32
CA VAL A 125 16.22 4.07 27.09
C VAL A 125 15.36 3.03 27.82
N ASN A 126 15.68 1.73 27.69
CA ASN A 126 14.95 0.67 28.37
C ASN A 126 15.08 0.74 29.90
N ARG A 127 16.20 1.22 30.43
CA ARG A 127 16.39 1.42 31.87
C ARG A 127 15.41 2.47 32.40
N VAL A 128 15.27 3.60 31.72
CA VAL A 128 14.31 4.66 32.08
C VAL A 128 12.87 4.18 31.93
N LEU A 129 12.54 3.48 30.84
CA LEU A 129 11.21 2.90 30.63
C LEU A 129 10.84 1.90 31.73
N ARG A 130 11.75 0.99 32.10
CA ARG A 130 11.52 0.04 33.20
C ARG A 130 11.34 0.76 34.53
N ALA A 131 12.07 1.83 34.80
CA ALA A 131 11.88 2.62 36.01
C ALA A 131 10.48 3.24 36.06
N LYS A 132 10.01 3.84 34.97
CA LYS A 132 8.65 4.40 34.85
C LYS A 132 7.57 3.34 35.02
N LEU A 133 7.69 2.22 34.31
CA LEU A 133 6.72 1.11 34.40
C LEU A 133 6.69 0.45 35.78
N ARG A 134 7.83 0.42 36.50
CA ARG A 134 7.84 -0.04 37.89
C ARG A 134 7.06 0.90 38.80
N ALA A 135 7.16 2.21 38.62
CA ALA A 135 6.37 3.19 39.38
C ALA A 135 4.87 3.03 39.09
N VAL A 136 4.49 2.96 37.80
CA VAL A 136 3.09 2.71 37.41
C VAL A 136 2.56 1.41 38.01
N LYS A 137 3.35 0.32 37.98
CA LYS A 137 2.95 -0.96 38.59
C LYS A 137 2.78 -0.85 40.12
N GLN A 138 3.58 -0.02 40.79
CA GLN A 138 3.42 0.23 42.22
C GLN A 138 2.13 1.00 42.51
N GLU A 139 1.80 2.01 41.70
CA GLU A 139 0.56 2.78 41.80
C GLU A 139 -0.67 1.90 41.53
N GLU A 140 -0.65 1.10 40.46
CA GLU A 140 -1.72 0.14 40.16
C GLU A 140 -1.88 -0.89 41.28
N ALA A 141 -0.78 -1.42 41.84
CA ALA A 141 -0.85 -2.35 42.96
C ALA A 141 -1.41 -1.71 44.25
N ALA A 142 -1.18 -0.41 44.47
CA ALA A 142 -1.76 0.33 45.58
C ALA A 142 -3.27 0.50 45.40
N LEU A 143 -3.72 0.88 44.20
CA LEU A 143 -5.14 0.96 43.86
C LEU A 143 -5.83 -0.41 43.95
N ASP A 144 -5.16 -1.48 43.53
CA ASP A 144 -5.67 -2.85 43.68
C ASP A 144 -5.79 -3.27 45.15
N ALA A 145 -4.87 -2.81 46.01
CA ALA A 145 -4.95 -3.04 47.45
C ALA A 145 -6.10 -2.26 48.10
N GLU A 146 -6.33 -1.00 47.69
CA GLU A 146 -7.48 -0.20 48.11
C GLU A 146 -8.81 -0.81 47.65
N HIS A 147 -8.87 -1.28 46.41
CA HIS A 147 -10.04 -1.98 45.85
C HIS A 147 -10.41 -3.20 46.70
N LYS A 148 -9.41 -4.01 47.05
CA LYS A 148 -9.57 -5.17 47.93
C LYS A 148 -10.01 -4.76 49.34
N ALA A 149 -9.47 -3.67 49.89
CA ALA A 149 -9.84 -3.17 51.22
C ALA A 149 -11.30 -2.69 51.28
N LEU A 150 -11.80 -2.11 50.18
CA LEU A 150 -13.18 -1.65 50.05
C LEU A 150 -14.16 -2.78 49.68
N ASN A 151 -13.67 -4.00 49.41
CA ASN A 151 -14.46 -5.18 49.00
C ASN A 151 -15.37 -4.94 47.78
N LEU A 152 -14.87 -4.17 46.80
CA LEU A 152 -15.57 -3.99 45.52
C LEU A 152 -15.49 -5.26 44.66
N ALA A 153 -16.43 -5.40 43.73
CA ALA A 153 -16.42 -6.49 42.76
C ALA A 153 -15.22 -6.38 41.83
N GLU A 154 -14.59 -7.51 41.48
CA GLU A 154 -13.34 -7.58 40.70
C GLU A 154 -13.40 -6.88 39.33
N GLU A 155 -14.61 -6.69 38.79
CA GLU A 155 -14.87 -5.99 37.54
C GLU A 155 -14.68 -4.46 37.64
N VAL A 156 -14.66 -3.89 38.85
CA VAL A 156 -14.61 -2.44 39.08
C VAL A 156 -13.17 -1.98 39.29
N ARG A 157 -12.53 -1.47 38.23
CA ARG A 157 -11.19 -0.90 38.32
C ARG A 157 -11.20 0.47 39.01
N LEU A 158 -10.44 0.61 40.10
CA LEU A 158 -10.22 1.91 40.74
C LEU A 158 -9.30 2.80 39.90
N LEU A 159 -9.69 4.07 39.81
CA LEU A 159 -8.93 5.15 39.18
C LEU A 159 -8.19 5.95 40.26
N PRO A 160 -7.10 6.67 39.90
CA PRO A 160 -6.44 7.58 40.82
C PRO A 160 -7.42 8.66 41.31
N SER A 161 -7.27 9.11 42.56
CA SER A 161 -8.12 10.13 43.14
C SER A 161 -7.96 11.47 42.39
N SER A 162 -9.08 12.03 41.94
CA SER A 162 -9.14 13.32 41.27
C SER A 162 -9.57 14.41 42.25
N GLU A 163 -8.87 15.55 42.25
CA GLU A 163 -9.24 16.72 43.07
C GLU A 163 -10.62 17.27 42.69
N ALA A 164 -10.98 17.20 41.40
CA ALA A 164 -12.29 17.61 40.93
C ALA A 164 -13.41 16.76 41.57
N ASP A 165 -13.21 15.45 41.66
CA ASP A 165 -14.19 14.55 42.28
C ASP A 165 -14.30 14.77 43.78
N ALA A 166 -13.17 15.06 44.46
CA ALA A 166 -13.17 15.41 45.88
C ALA A 166 -13.95 16.70 46.15
N THR A 167 -13.77 17.73 45.33
CA THR A 167 -14.53 18.99 45.45
C THR A 167 -16.02 18.79 45.17
N ALA A 168 -16.38 18.07 44.11
CA ALA A 168 -17.76 17.76 43.77
C ALA A 168 -18.46 16.93 44.87
N ALA A 169 -17.79 15.92 45.41
CA ALA A 169 -18.30 15.13 46.53
C ALA A 169 -18.55 16.01 47.76
N SER A 170 -17.59 16.87 48.12
CA SER A 170 -17.75 17.77 49.27
C SER A 170 -18.96 18.70 49.10
N LEU A 171 -19.15 19.30 47.92
CA LEU A 171 -20.30 20.16 47.62
C LEU A 171 -21.62 19.38 47.64
N ALA A 172 -21.65 18.14 47.15
CA ALA A 172 -22.83 17.28 47.18
C ALA A 172 -23.25 16.91 48.62
N PHE A 173 -22.30 16.62 49.50
CA PHE A 173 -22.57 16.38 50.92
C PHE A 173 -23.12 17.63 51.63
N PHE A 174 -22.61 18.83 51.28
CA PHE A 174 -23.14 20.09 51.81
C PHE A 174 -24.56 20.40 51.32
N ALA A 175 -24.86 20.17 50.03
CA ALA A 175 -26.20 20.36 49.46
C ALA A 175 -27.25 19.41 50.06
N HIS A 176 -26.85 18.18 50.42
CA HIS A 176 -27.73 17.22 51.08
C HIS A 176 -28.03 17.59 52.55
N ALA A 177 -27.11 18.26 53.24
CA ALA A 177 -27.25 18.63 54.66
C ALA A 177 -28.13 19.88 54.88
N THR A 178 -28.17 20.80 53.91
CA THR A 178 -29.11 21.94 53.90
C THR A 178 -30.39 21.54 53.16
N GLY A 179 -31.17 20.62 53.74
CA GLY A 179 -32.25 19.92 53.02
C GLY A 179 -33.34 20.78 52.38
N CYS A 180 -33.95 20.28 51.28
CA CYS A 180 -35.38 20.39 50.93
C CYS A 180 -35.68 19.83 49.51
N GLY A 181 -36.58 18.83 49.43
CA GLY A 181 -37.61 18.67 48.39
C GLY A 181 -37.24 18.45 46.92
N TYR A 182 -37.03 17.19 46.49
CA TYR A 182 -37.34 16.81 45.11
C TYR A 182 -38.82 16.39 45.02
N THR A 183 -39.71 17.34 44.72
CA THR A 183 -41.02 16.99 44.17
C THR A 183 -40.85 16.69 42.69
N ALA A 184 -41.02 15.43 42.32
CA ALA A 184 -41.19 15.03 40.93
C ALA A 184 -42.43 15.73 40.36
N GLY A 185 -42.22 16.81 39.61
CA GLY A 185 -43.25 17.55 38.89
C GLY A 185 -43.19 17.22 37.40
N THR A 186 -44.19 16.48 36.93
CA THR A 186 -44.57 16.34 35.53
C THR A 186 -45.09 17.66 34.93
N SER A 187 -44.52 18.11 33.80
CA SER A 187 -45.17 18.87 32.69
C SER A 187 -44.13 19.07 31.58
N ALA A 188 -44.24 18.50 30.37
CA ALA A 188 -45.11 18.92 29.26
C ALA A 188 -44.97 20.42 28.92
N HIS A 189 -44.04 20.78 28.03
CA HIS A 189 -44.25 21.39 26.71
C HIS A 189 -42.92 21.75 26.05
#